data_AF-A0A1I7TUG4-F1
#
_entry.id   AF-A0A1I7TUG4-F1
#
_cell.length_a   1.000
_cell.length_b   1.000
_cell.length_c   1.000
_cell.angle_alpha   90.00
_cell.angle_beta   90.00
_cell.angle_gamma   90.00
#
_symmetry.space_group_name_H-M   'P 1'
#
loop_
_entity.id
_entity.type
_entity.pdbx_description
1 polymer ?
#
loop_
_entity_poly.entity_id
_entity_poly.type
_entity_poly.pdbx_seq_one_letter_code
_entity_poly.pdbx_strand_id
1 'polypeptide(L)'
;MFVDSLFKLSSKIVAKCLVEKFRTKEGRYTDIIEILKTILNEKSRLNLRELTIEGYDHFERDWVEKLADLLPNLQILDFEFSDRMDVRAVCRLFPNLVHLNIRKKHSLKEIHHLKNLQTLCITGSVFKSSANLKGLFDLPNLRVLDVCESQGFFSNLLLLDGSFQDLRIIECDMSDITEQQLRTLVARNQCLEIISVIGTPCELVDFSDLPVTVLNLKTFKSCMSSLHNVVNRKEFNMVQLEKPIDRMTELLKKKRVGDGLKEDEFLKLMMEVTRKFPYFRDRKIQVTKCLIPYFKRIFPGQSMTEILRNLDPKSPLFPERRWAAQTVLRYFPEPVVCF
;
A
#
# COMPACT_ATOMS: atom_id res chain seq x y z
N MET A 1 4.24 19.40 28.05
CA MET A 1 3.17 20.19 27.40
C MET A 1 2.62 19.44 26.17
N PHE A 2 2.23 18.17 26.35
CA PHE A 2 1.63 17.34 25.29
C PHE A 2 0.51 16.42 25.84
N VAL A 3 0.03 16.70 27.06
CA VAL A 3 -0.96 15.86 27.75
C VAL A 3 -2.40 16.31 27.46
N ASP A 4 -2.61 17.56 27.02
CA ASP A 4 -3.96 18.13 26.87
C ASP A 4 -4.61 17.92 25.49
N SER A 5 -3.90 17.35 24.51
CA SER A 5 -4.49 16.99 23.19
C SER A 5 -5.00 15.54 23.10
N LEU A 6 -5.02 14.79 24.22
CA LEU A 6 -5.49 13.39 24.25
C LEU A 6 -7.01 13.23 24.52
N PHE A 7 -7.75 14.31 24.71
CA PHE A 7 -9.18 14.27 25.10
C PHE A 7 -10.17 13.92 23.96
N LYS A 8 -9.71 13.59 22.75
CA LYS A 8 -10.54 13.11 21.62
C LYS A 8 -10.13 11.75 21.02
N LEU A 9 -9.39 10.93 21.75
CA LEU A 9 -8.96 9.60 21.27
C LEU A 9 -9.88 8.49 21.81
N SER A 10 -11.19 8.56 21.54
CA SER A 10 -12.13 7.55 22.05
C SER A 10 -12.14 6.24 21.26
N SER A 11 -11.51 6.16 20.07
CA SER A 11 -11.52 4.94 19.25
C SER A 11 -10.17 4.53 18.66
N LYS A 12 -9.22 5.45 18.48
CA LYS A 12 -7.95 5.18 17.77
C LYS A 12 -6.78 5.78 18.53
N ILE A 13 -5.71 5.03 18.75
CA ILE A 13 -4.45 5.54 19.30
C ILE A 13 -3.27 4.98 18.50
N VAL A 14 -2.39 5.87 18.06
CA VAL A 14 -1.09 5.51 17.51
C VAL A 14 -0.08 5.66 18.64
N ALA A 15 0.38 4.54 19.19
CA ALA A 15 1.39 4.52 20.23
C ALA A 15 2.76 4.50 19.56
N LYS A 16 3.33 5.70 19.33
CA LYS A 16 4.73 5.81 18.94
C LYS A 16 5.59 5.61 20.19
N CYS A 17 6.23 4.46 20.31
CA CYS A 17 7.02 4.15 21.50
C CYS A 17 8.11 5.21 21.73
N LEU A 18 8.00 5.94 22.84
CA LEU A 18 9.05 6.79 23.39
C LEU A 18 9.90 5.91 24.34
N VAL A 19 10.88 5.22 23.74
CA VAL A 19 11.51 3.99 24.24
C VAL A 19 12.41 4.17 25.48
N GLU A 20 12.94 5.36 25.75
CA GLU A 20 14.04 5.47 26.72
C GLU A 20 13.64 5.37 28.20
N LYS A 21 12.38 5.68 28.57
CA LYS A 21 11.95 5.72 29.98
C LYS A 21 11.31 4.43 30.52
N PHE A 22 11.01 3.47 29.64
CA PHE A 22 10.17 2.31 29.96
C PHE A 22 10.88 0.98 29.76
N ARG A 23 12.22 1.00 29.75
CA ARG A 23 13.01 -0.22 29.79
C ARG A 23 12.89 -0.85 31.18
N THR A 24 12.70 -2.16 31.20
CA THR A 24 12.75 -2.95 32.44
C THR A 24 14.08 -2.77 33.17
N LYS A 25 14.14 -3.08 34.48
CA LYS A 25 15.37 -2.98 35.28
C LYS A 25 16.56 -3.77 34.70
N GLU A 26 16.29 -4.79 33.88
CA GLU A 26 17.29 -5.58 33.17
C GLU A 26 17.75 -4.97 31.84
N GLY A 27 17.09 -3.89 31.37
CA GLY A 27 17.43 -3.15 30.16
C GLY A 27 17.12 -3.84 28.83
N ARG A 28 16.53 -5.05 28.85
CA ARG A 28 16.38 -5.93 27.66
C ARG A 28 15.03 -5.85 26.96
N TYR A 29 14.01 -5.29 27.62
CA TYR A 29 12.64 -5.26 27.11
C TYR A 29 11.97 -3.93 27.44
N THR A 30 11.05 -3.52 26.56
CA THR A 30 10.15 -2.39 26.78
C THR A 30 8.82 -2.87 27.35
N ASP A 31 8.37 -2.24 28.43
CA ASP A 31 7.08 -2.53 29.05
C ASP A 31 5.96 -1.76 28.35
N ILE A 32 5.45 -2.34 27.26
CA ILE A 32 4.35 -1.76 26.49
C ILE A 32 3.08 -1.62 27.33
N ILE A 33 2.87 -2.49 28.32
CA ILE A 33 1.67 -2.45 29.16
C ILE A 33 1.70 -1.23 30.06
N GLU A 34 2.85 -0.93 30.67
CA GLU A 34 3.01 0.27 31.51
C GLU A 34 2.96 1.57 30.69
N ILE A 35 3.54 1.58 29.48
CA ILE A 35 3.38 2.71 28.55
C ILE A 35 1.88 2.95 28.28
N LEU A 36 1.14 1.91 27.93
CA LEU A 36 -0.29 2.00 27.65
C LEU A 36 -1.08 2.43 28.90
N LYS A 37 -0.77 1.92 30.09
CA LYS A 37 -1.42 2.37 31.33
C LYS A 37 -1.14 3.84 31.66
N THR A 38 0.06 4.33 31.33
CA THR A 38 0.46 5.73 31.55
C THR A 38 -0.29 6.67 30.61
N ILE A 39 -0.50 6.28 29.35
CA ILE A 39 -1.17 7.14 28.36
C ILE A 39 -2.69 6.94 28.30
N LEU A 40 -3.22 5.82 28.81
CA LEU A 40 -4.65 5.46 28.78
C LEU A 40 -5.27 5.42 30.17
N ASN A 41 -6.32 6.21 30.37
CA ASN A 41 -7.24 6.02 31.49
C ASN A 41 -8.14 4.79 31.26
N GLU A 42 -8.83 4.33 32.32
CA GLU A 42 -9.69 3.14 32.30
C GLU A 42 -10.77 3.18 31.22
N LYS A 43 -11.44 4.33 31.05
CA LYS A 43 -12.46 4.50 30.03
C LYS A 43 -11.89 4.37 28.62
N SER A 44 -10.72 4.96 28.36
CA SER A 44 -10.07 4.85 27.05
C SER A 44 -9.66 3.41 26.73
N ARG A 45 -9.17 2.65 27.72
CA ARG A 45 -8.79 1.23 27.54
C ARG A 45 -9.96 0.36 27.08
N LEU A 46 -11.14 0.57 27.67
CA LEU A 46 -12.35 -0.17 27.31
C LEU A 46 -12.93 0.24 25.93
N ASN A 47 -12.66 1.47 25.50
CA ASN A 47 -13.21 2.01 24.25
C ASN A 47 -12.25 1.93 23.07
N LEU A 48 -10.96 1.69 23.31
CA LEU A 48 -9.97 1.63 22.24
C LEU A 48 -10.30 0.50 21.27
N ARG A 49 -10.30 0.83 19.97
CA ARG A 49 -10.56 -0.11 18.87
C ARG A 49 -9.34 -0.31 17.99
N GLU A 50 -8.48 0.69 17.89
CA GLU A 50 -7.30 0.64 17.04
C GLU A 50 -6.03 0.91 17.85
N LEU A 51 -5.08 0.00 17.74
CA LEU A 51 -3.74 0.13 18.30
C LEU A 51 -2.72 -0.14 17.20
N THR A 52 -1.92 0.88 16.91
CA THR A 52 -0.72 0.77 16.06
C THR A 52 0.50 0.96 16.93
N ILE A 53 1.45 0.02 16.84
CA ILE A 53 2.74 0.07 17.52
C ILE A 53 3.84 0.13 16.47
N GLU A 54 4.49 1.29 16.41
CA GLU A 54 5.60 1.57 15.49
C GLU A 54 6.95 1.43 16.20
N GLY A 55 7.93 0.84 15.52
CA GLY A 55 9.32 0.72 15.98
C GLY A 55 9.73 -0.71 16.35
N TYR A 56 11.04 -0.89 16.53
CA TYR A 56 11.65 -2.17 16.88
C TYR A 56 11.87 -2.24 18.39
N ASP A 57 11.20 -3.18 19.05
CA ASP A 57 11.50 -3.48 20.45
C ASP A 57 11.19 -4.94 20.79
N HIS A 58 11.78 -5.39 21.90
CA HIS A 58 11.42 -6.66 22.51
C HIS A 58 10.46 -6.38 23.67
N PHE A 59 9.27 -6.96 23.61
CA PHE A 59 8.34 -6.91 24.73
C PHE A 59 8.63 -8.07 25.68
N GLU A 60 8.13 -7.90 26.90
CA GLU A 60 8.10 -8.96 27.89
C GLU A 60 7.39 -10.20 27.34
N ARG A 61 7.68 -11.38 27.92
CA ARG A 61 6.88 -12.57 27.65
C ARG A 61 5.43 -12.30 28.05
N ASP A 62 4.52 -12.93 27.32
CA ASP A 62 3.08 -12.90 27.56
C ASP A 62 2.46 -11.48 27.47
N TRP A 63 3.13 -10.55 26.76
CA TRP A 63 2.61 -9.19 26.58
C TRP A 63 1.29 -9.19 25.81
N VAL A 64 1.03 -10.18 24.96
CA VAL A 64 -0.21 -10.30 24.17
C VAL A 64 -1.39 -10.59 25.11
N GLU A 65 -1.19 -11.45 26.09
CA GLU A 65 -2.14 -11.79 27.16
C GLU A 65 -2.46 -10.55 27.99
N LYS A 66 -1.42 -9.88 28.49
CA LYS A 66 -1.58 -8.65 29.27
C LYS A 66 -2.25 -7.55 28.45
N LEU A 67 -1.99 -7.49 27.15
CA LEU A 67 -2.62 -6.53 26.23
C LEU A 67 -4.10 -6.85 26.04
N ALA A 68 -4.46 -8.12 25.91
CA ALA A 68 -5.86 -8.55 25.76
C ALA A 68 -6.70 -8.18 26.99
N ASP A 69 -6.14 -8.36 28.19
CA ASP A 69 -6.77 -7.93 29.44
C ASP A 69 -6.93 -6.40 29.49
N LEU A 70 -5.93 -5.67 28.98
CA LEU A 70 -5.93 -4.21 28.99
C LEU A 70 -6.90 -3.61 27.97
N LEU A 71 -7.01 -4.21 26.77
CA LEU A 71 -7.72 -3.67 25.60
C LEU A 71 -8.69 -4.71 25.01
N PRO A 72 -9.73 -5.12 25.76
CA PRO A 72 -10.57 -6.27 25.41
C PRO A 72 -11.42 -6.08 24.14
N ASN A 73 -11.59 -4.84 23.68
CA ASN A 73 -12.44 -4.50 22.55
C ASN A 73 -11.65 -4.11 21.28
N LEU A 74 -10.38 -4.49 21.21
CA LEU A 74 -9.52 -4.16 20.07
C LEU A 74 -10.04 -4.81 18.78
N GLN A 75 -10.07 -4.03 17.70
CA GLN A 75 -10.53 -4.43 16.36
C GLN A 75 -9.43 -4.30 15.31
N ILE A 76 -8.48 -3.38 15.50
CA ILE A 76 -7.32 -3.19 14.64
C ILE A 76 -6.07 -3.32 15.49
N LEU A 77 -5.26 -4.31 15.17
CA LEU A 77 -3.93 -4.48 15.73
C LEU A 77 -2.92 -4.39 14.60
N ASP A 78 -2.14 -3.32 14.60
CA ASP A 78 -1.08 -3.09 13.63
C ASP A 78 0.28 -3.11 14.33
N PHE A 79 1.10 -4.08 13.94
CA PHE A 79 2.36 -4.36 14.60
C PHE A 79 3.48 -4.56 13.57
N GLU A 80 4.32 -3.53 13.43
CA GLU A 80 5.25 -3.48 12.31
C GLU A 80 6.52 -4.33 12.53
N PHE A 81 7.00 -4.47 13.78
CA PHE A 81 8.30 -5.09 14.06
C PHE A 81 8.37 -5.83 15.41
N SER A 82 7.95 -7.10 15.45
CA SER A 82 8.34 -8.00 16.55
C SER A 82 8.72 -9.37 16.00
N ASP A 83 9.98 -9.75 16.20
CA ASP A 83 10.50 -11.08 15.89
C ASP A 83 9.88 -12.18 16.78
N ARG A 84 9.15 -11.79 17.83
CA ARG A 84 8.63 -12.68 18.88
C ARG A 84 7.13 -12.56 19.13
N MET A 85 6.37 -11.91 18.24
CA MET A 85 4.91 -11.91 18.40
C MET A 85 4.39 -13.35 18.33
N ASP A 86 3.71 -13.79 19.38
CA ASP A 86 2.94 -15.03 19.34
C ASP A 86 1.60 -14.78 18.66
N VAL A 87 1.59 -14.89 17.33
CA VAL A 87 0.38 -14.77 16.51
C VAL A 87 -0.71 -15.75 16.95
N ARG A 88 -0.35 -16.90 17.56
CA ARG A 88 -1.36 -17.83 18.09
C ARG A 88 -2.11 -17.24 19.27
N ALA A 89 -1.40 -16.58 20.18
CA ALA A 89 -2.02 -15.85 21.29
C ALA A 89 -2.92 -14.73 20.76
N VAL A 90 -2.45 -13.96 19.77
CA VAL A 90 -3.25 -12.89 19.15
C VAL A 90 -4.56 -13.45 18.57
N CYS A 91 -4.48 -14.54 17.78
CA CYS A 91 -5.64 -15.15 17.15
C CYS A 91 -6.67 -15.68 18.16
N ARG A 92 -6.22 -16.14 19.32
CA ARG A 92 -7.09 -16.68 20.38
C ARG A 92 -7.72 -15.60 21.26
N LEU A 93 -6.95 -14.57 21.58
CA LEU A 93 -7.30 -13.59 22.61
C LEU A 93 -8.03 -12.37 22.05
N PHE A 94 -7.92 -12.10 20.75
CA PHE A 94 -8.60 -10.99 20.09
C PHE A 94 -9.58 -11.45 19.00
N PRO A 95 -10.64 -12.20 19.35
CA PRO A 95 -11.59 -12.75 18.36
C PRO A 95 -12.38 -11.67 17.58
N ASN A 96 -12.39 -10.43 18.08
CA ASN A 96 -13.08 -9.29 17.48
C ASN A 96 -12.21 -8.50 16.48
N LEU A 97 -10.99 -8.97 16.18
CA LEU A 97 -10.15 -8.31 15.17
C LEU A 97 -10.80 -8.34 13.80
N VAL A 98 -10.82 -7.16 13.18
CA VAL A 98 -11.24 -6.89 11.81
C VAL A 98 -10.02 -6.63 10.93
N HIS A 99 -8.94 -6.07 11.49
CA HIS A 99 -7.67 -5.86 10.81
C HIS A 99 -6.52 -6.38 11.66
N LEU A 100 -5.64 -7.15 11.03
CA LEU A 100 -4.41 -7.64 11.63
C LEU A 100 -3.24 -7.43 10.67
N ASN A 101 -2.21 -6.71 11.12
CA ASN A 101 -0.94 -6.60 10.42
C ASN A 101 0.16 -7.31 11.23
N ILE A 102 0.70 -8.37 10.65
CA ILE A 102 1.73 -9.24 11.24
C ILE A 102 2.87 -9.41 10.24
N ARG A 103 3.87 -8.53 10.30
CA ARG A 103 5.03 -8.59 9.42
C ARG A 103 6.01 -9.69 9.87
N LYS A 104 6.54 -10.45 8.90
CA LYS A 104 7.64 -11.45 9.02
C LYS A 104 7.36 -12.71 9.87
N LYS A 105 7.65 -13.90 9.31
CA LYS A 105 7.88 -15.20 9.99
C LYS A 105 6.93 -15.60 11.13
N HIS A 106 5.63 -15.48 10.93
CA HIS A 106 4.65 -15.99 11.89
C HIS A 106 3.91 -17.24 11.38
N SER A 107 3.59 -18.13 12.32
CA SER A 107 2.73 -19.28 12.05
C SER A 107 1.27 -18.81 11.99
N LEU A 108 0.58 -19.11 10.88
CA LEU A 108 -0.84 -18.77 10.68
C LEU A 108 -1.79 -19.92 11.03
N LYS A 109 -1.32 -20.98 11.70
CA LYS A 109 -2.15 -22.16 12.03
C LYS A 109 -3.46 -21.83 12.75
N GLU A 110 -3.42 -20.83 13.63
CA GLU A 110 -4.56 -20.42 14.46
C GLU A 110 -5.36 -19.26 13.86
N ILE A 111 -5.01 -18.78 12.64
CA ILE A 111 -5.66 -17.60 12.04
C ILE A 111 -7.17 -17.80 11.88
N HIS A 112 -7.60 -19.04 11.69
CA HIS A 112 -9.00 -19.43 11.52
C HIS A 112 -9.91 -19.07 12.71
N HIS A 113 -9.36 -18.74 13.89
CA HIS A 113 -10.14 -18.23 15.02
C HIS A 113 -10.65 -16.79 14.82
N LEU A 114 -10.01 -16.01 13.96
CA LEU A 114 -10.38 -14.62 13.70
C LEU A 114 -11.54 -14.50 12.70
N LYS A 115 -12.73 -14.95 13.09
CA LYS A 115 -13.90 -15.01 12.20
C LYS A 115 -14.38 -13.65 11.68
N ASN A 116 -14.04 -12.57 12.38
CA ASN A 116 -14.38 -11.20 11.98
C ASN A 116 -13.32 -10.52 11.10
N LEU A 117 -12.20 -11.20 10.83
CA LEU A 117 -11.07 -10.61 10.12
C LEU A 117 -11.44 -10.30 8.67
N GLN A 118 -11.26 -9.04 8.29
CA GLN A 118 -11.51 -8.53 6.93
C GLN A 118 -10.22 -8.15 6.21
N THR A 119 -9.20 -7.73 6.95
CA THR A 119 -7.90 -7.36 6.39
C THR A 119 -6.79 -8.09 7.14
N LEU A 120 -5.94 -8.77 6.37
CA LEU A 120 -4.77 -9.45 6.87
C LEU A 120 -3.53 -9.01 6.09
N CYS A 121 -2.57 -8.42 6.78
CA CYS A 121 -1.28 -8.02 6.20
C CYS A 121 -0.18 -8.92 6.77
N ILE A 122 0.54 -9.63 5.88
CA ILE A 122 1.62 -10.56 6.21
C ILE A 122 2.83 -10.26 5.31
N THR A 123 3.28 -9.01 5.33
CA THR A 123 4.31 -8.55 4.40
C THR A 123 5.72 -9.04 4.80
N GLY A 124 6.60 -9.13 3.79
CA GLY A 124 8.02 -9.48 3.98
C GLY A 124 8.27 -10.88 4.55
N SER A 125 7.34 -11.82 4.35
CA SER A 125 7.40 -13.17 4.93
C SER A 125 7.93 -14.21 3.95
N VAL A 126 8.63 -15.22 4.47
CA VAL A 126 9.15 -16.35 3.67
C VAL A 126 8.39 -17.62 4.03
N PHE A 127 7.67 -18.17 3.06
CA PHE A 127 6.86 -19.38 3.21
C PHE A 127 7.58 -20.57 2.58
N LYS A 128 7.95 -21.54 3.42
CA LYS A 128 8.63 -22.78 3.00
C LYS A 128 7.70 -24.00 2.89
N SER A 129 6.45 -23.86 3.33
CA SER A 129 5.49 -24.94 3.39
C SER A 129 4.06 -24.40 3.39
N SER A 130 3.15 -25.17 2.79
CA SER A 130 1.70 -24.92 2.79
C SER A 130 1.01 -25.21 4.12
N ALA A 131 1.67 -25.93 5.06
CA ALA A 131 1.07 -26.38 6.32
C ALA A 131 0.49 -25.26 7.18
N ASN A 132 0.99 -24.03 7.03
CA ASN A 132 0.53 -22.88 7.79
C ASN A 132 -0.56 -22.06 7.07
N LEU A 133 -0.86 -22.33 5.80
CA LEU A 133 -1.73 -21.48 4.99
C LEU A 133 -3.19 -21.94 4.95
N LYS A 134 -3.47 -23.21 5.34
CA LYS A 134 -4.82 -23.79 5.22
C LYS A 134 -5.89 -22.97 5.94
N GLY A 135 -5.59 -22.47 7.14
CA GLY A 135 -6.53 -21.69 7.94
C GLY A 135 -6.98 -20.37 7.30
N LEU A 136 -6.30 -19.89 6.25
CA LEU A 136 -6.70 -18.69 5.52
C LEU A 136 -8.04 -18.87 4.78
N PHE A 137 -8.33 -20.09 4.29
CA PHE A 137 -9.60 -20.38 3.62
C PHE A 137 -10.77 -20.47 4.60
N ASP A 138 -10.50 -20.61 5.90
CA ASP A 138 -11.50 -20.71 6.97
C ASP A 138 -11.92 -19.33 7.53
N LEU A 139 -11.46 -18.24 6.90
CA LEU A 139 -11.80 -16.86 7.23
C LEU A 139 -12.97 -16.39 6.35
N PRO A 140 -14.21 -16.38 6.87
CA PRO A 140 -15.40 -16.13 6.04
C PRO A 140 -15.50 -14.68 5.56
N ASN A 141 -14.93 -13.74 6.31
CA ASN A 141 -15.05 -12.30 6.07
C ASN A 141 -13.79 -11.67 5.47
N LEU A 142 -12.76 -12.46 5.13
CA LEU A 142 -11.50 -11.91 4.62
C LEU A 142 -11.71 -11.30 3.24
N ARG A 143 -11.45 -9.98 3.14
CA ARG A 143 -11.66 -9.17 1.92
C ARG A 143 -10.36 -8.65 1.32
N VAL A 144 -9.38 -8.37 2.16
CA VAL A 144 -8.08 -7.83 1.74
C VAL A 144 -6.98 -8.71 2.31
N LEU A 145 -6.12 -9.20 1.42
CA LEU A 145 -4.93 -9.95 1.78
C LEU A 145 -3.71 -9.24 1.21
N ASP A 146 -2.87 -8.71 2.10
CA ASP A 146 -1.60 -8.10 1.74
C ASP A 146 -0.44 -9.03 2.08
N VAL A 147 0.25 -9.48 1.04
CA VAL A 147 1.43 -10.35 1.10
C VAL A 147 2.59 -9.74 0.32
N CYS A 148 2.65 -8.41 0.22
CA CYS A 148 3.76 -7.71 -0.42
C CYS A 148 5.12 -8.17 0.14
N GLU A 149 6.14 -8.19 -0.72
CA GLU A 149 7.51 -8.60 -0.39
C GLU A 149 7.64 -10.03 0.16
N SER A 150 6.59 -10.86 0.03
CA SER A 150 6.62 -12.24 0.50
C SER A 150 7.12 -13.21 -0.56
N GLN A 151 7.83 -14.25 -0.11
CA GLN A 151 8.44 -15.27 -0.96
C GLN A 151 7.83 -16.63 -0.68
N GLY A 152 7.52 -17.39 -1.72
CA GLY A 152 6.93 -18.72 -1.65
C GLY A 152 5.46 -18.72 -1.21
N PHE A 153 4.80 -17.57 -1.04
CA PHE A 153 3.42 -17.53 -0.57
C PHE A 153 2.48 -18.23 -1.56
N PHE A 154 2.51 -17.81 -2.83
CA PHE A 154 1.60 -18.34 -3.85
C PHE A 154 1.92 -19.76 -4.26
N SER A 155 3.20 -20.12 -4.35
CA SER A 155 3.61 -21.50 -4.64
C SER A 155 3.10 -22.47 -3.58
N ASN A 156 3.09 -22.09 -2.30
CA ASN A 156 2.56 -22.92 -1.23
C ASN A 156 1.03 -22.85 -1.11
N LEU A 157 0.42 -21.68 -1.30
CA LEU A 157 -1.04 -21.50 -1.22
C LEU A 157 -1.75 -22.36 -2.28
N LEU A 158 -1.20 -22.39 -3.50
CA LEU A 158 -1.80 -23.11 -4.63
C LEU A 158 -1.66 -24.64 -4.53
N LEU A 159 -0.85 -25.16 -3.61
CA LEU A 159 -0.80 -26.62 -3.30
C LEU A 159 -1.99 -27.09 -2.48
N LEU A 160 -2.75 -26.18 -1.87
CA LEU A 160 -3.89 -26.49 -1.02
C LEU A 160 -5.17 -26.43 -1.83
N ASP A 161 -6.13 -27.32 -1.53
CA ASP A 161 -7.50 -27.19 -2.00
C ASP A 161 -8.28 -26.16 -1.18
N GLY A 162 -9.24 -25.47 -1.79
CA GLY A 162 -10.09 -24.45 -1.16
C GLY A 162 -10.29 -23.22 -2.02
N SER A 163 -11.01 -22.22 -1.56
CA SER A 163 -11.09 -20.89 -2.20
C SER A 163 -11.48 -19.89 -1.13
N PHE A 164 -11.16 -18.62 -1.35
CA PHE A 164 -11.64 -17.58 -0.45
C PHE A 164 -13.12 -17.28 -0.75
N GLN A 165 -13.91 -17.06 0.30
CA GLN A 165 -15.35 -16.84 0.17
C GLN A 165 -15.68 -15.40 -0.27
N ASP A 166 -15.02 -14.40 0.33
CA ASP A 166 -15.30 -12.97 0.09
C ASP A 166 -14.04 -12.14 -0.21
N LEU A 167 -12.92 -12.78 -0.62
CA LEU A 167 -11.67 -12.07 -0.90
C LEU A 167 -11.81 -11.23 -2.17
N ARG A 168 -11.61 -9.91 -2.02
CA ARG A 168 -11.78 -8.90 -3.08
C ARG A 168 -10.46 -8.33 -3.58
N ILE A 169 -9.48 -8.17 -2.69
CA ILE A 169 -8.22 -7.50 -3.00
C ILE A 169 -7.04 -8.35 -2.54
N ILE A 170 -6.08 -8.55 -3.44
CA ILE A 170 -4.78 -9.14 -3.13
C ILE A 170 -3.68 -8.14 -3.47
N GLU A 171 -2.90 -7.77 -2.47
CA GLU A 171 -1.70 -6.95 -2.64
C GLU A 171 -0.49 -7.89 -2.58
N CYS A 172 0.27 -7.99 -3.68
CA CYS A 172 1.43 -8.87 -3.73
C CYS A 172 2.61 -8.26 -4.48
N ASP A 173 2.74 -6.95 -4.38
CA ASP A 173 3.88 -6.22 -4.93
C ASP A 173 5.19 -6.78 -4.38
N MET A 174 6.23 -6.81 -5.22
CA MET A 174 7.57 -7.31 -4.87
C MET A 174 7.60 -8.76 -4.36
N SER A 175 6.55 -9.56 -4.62
CA SER A 175 6.53 -11.00 -4.36
C SER A 175 7.08 -11.81 -5.54
N ASP A 176 7.15 -13.14 -5.36
CA ASP A 176 7.58 -14.10 -6.38
C ASP A 176 6.43 -14.67 -7.23
N ILE A 177 5.25 -14.05 -7.24
CA ILE A 177 4.11 -14.52 -8.03
C ILE A 177 4.42 -14.53 -9.54
N THR A 178 4.14 -15.66 -10.19
CA THR A 178 4.26 -15.81 -11.65
C THR A 178 2.94 -15.58 -12.37
N GLU A 179 2.99 -15.36 -13.68
CA GLU A 179 1.78 -15.24 -14.52
C GLU A 179 0.84 -16.44 -14.35
N GLN A 180 1.38 -17.66 -14.43
CA GLN A 180 0.58 -18.88 -14.30
C GLN A 180 -0.11 -18.95 -12.94
N GLN A 181 0.59 -18.59 -11.86
CA GLN A 181 0.04 -18.60 -10.51
C GLN A 181 -1.07 -17.56 -10.36
N LEU A 182 -0.88 -16.36 -10.89
CA LEU A 182 -1.93 -15.32 -10.88
C LEU A 182 -3.18 -15.79 -11.61
N ARG A 183 -3.02 -16.36 -12.82
CA ARG A 183 -4.16 -16.85 -13.61
C ARG A 183 -4.92 -17.95 -12.87
N THR A 184 -4.20 -18.90 -12.25
CA THR A 184 -4.80 -19.93 -11.40
C THR A 184 -5.54 -19.32 -10.20
N LEU A 185 -4.95 -18.31 -9.56
CA LEU A 185 -5.54 -17.64 -8.40
C LEU A 185 -6.84 -16.91 -8.77
N VAL A 186 -6.88 -16.23 -9.92
CA VAL A 186 -8.08 -15.56 -10.43
C VAL A 186 -9.17 -16.56 -10.77
N ALA A 187 -8.83 -17.66 -11.46
CA ALA A 187 -9.80 -18.71 -11.78
C ALA A 187 -10.40 -19.38 -10.53
N ARG A 188 -9.60 -19.49 -9.46
CA ARG A 188 -9.98 -20.13 -8.19
C ARG A 188 -10.85 -19.24 -7.30
N ASN A 189 -10.79 -17.91 -7.42
CA ASN A 189 -11.44 -16.98 -6.50
C ASN A 189 -12.38 -16.02 -7.24
N GLN A 190 -13.65 -16.42 -7.35
CA GLN A 190 -14.66 -15.73 -8.16
C GLN A 190 -15.04 -14.33 -7.66
N CYS A 191 -14.83 -14.06 -6.36
CA CYS A 191 -15.08 -12.76 -5.75
C CYS A 191 -13.91 -11.77 -5.89
N LEU A 192 -12.76 -12.22 -6.42
CA LEU A 192 -11.58 -11.36 -6.53
C LEU A 192 -11.84 -10.22 -7.52
N GLU A 193 -11.53 -8.99 -7.13
CA GLU A 193 -11.78 -7.78 -7.92
C GLU A 193 -10.48 -7.10 -8.34
N ILE A 194 -9.49 -7.05 -7.44
CA ILE A 194 -8.22 -6.35 -7.65
C ILE A 194 -7.05 -7.23 -7.22
N ILE A 195 -6.01 -7.28 -8.05
CA ILE A 195 -4.71 -7.84 -7.68
C ILE A 195 -3.57 -6.91 -8.12
N SER A 196 -2.67 -6.57 -7.20
CA SER A 196 -1.48 -5.75 -7.48
C SER A 196 -0.23 -6.60 -7.60
N VAL A 197 0.52 -6.42 -8.70
CA VAL A 197 1.70 -7.23 -9.05
C VAL A 197 2.93 -6.39 -9.38
N ILE A 198 3.02 -5.18 -8.83
CA ILE A 198 4.11 -4.25 -9.13
C ILE A 198 5.42 -4.80 -8.56
N GLY A 199 6.47 -4.87 -9.37
CA GLY A 199 7.77 -5.43 -8.98
C GLY A 199 7.82 -6.94 -8.87
N THR A 200 6.81 -7.64 -9.40
CA THR A 200 6.82 -9.11 -9.53
C THR A 200 7.34 -9.52 -10.92
N PRO A 201 7.71 -10.78 -11.14
CA PRO A 201 8.11 -11.28 -12.47
C PRO A 201 7.07 -11.06 -13.58
N CYS A 202 5.79 -10.89 -13.24
CA CYS A 202 4.71 -10.70 -14.22
C CYS A 202 4.21 -9.25 -14.34
N GLU A 203 4.93 -8.26 -13.79
CA GLU A 203 4.48 -6.85 -13.80
C GLU A 203 4.33 -6.24 -15.22
N LEU A 204 4.97 -6.83 -16.24
CA LEU A 204 4.92 -6.39 -17.64
C LEU A 204 4.08 -7.32 -18.54
N VAL A 205 3.30 -8.22 -17.95
CA VAL A 205 2.37 -9.11 -18.67
C VAL A 205 1.06 -8.37 -18.96
N ASP A 206 0.41 -8.70 -20.07
CA ASP A 206 -0.93 -8.19 -20.36
C ASP A 206 -1.97 -9.14 -19.77
N PHE A 207 -2.81 -8.61 -18.88
CA PHE A 207 -3.89 -9.34 -18.21
C PHE A 207 -5.27 -8.77 -18.58
N SER A 208 -5.37 -8.05 -19.70
CA SER A 208 -6.63 -7.47 -20.18
C SER A 208 -7.72 -8.51 -20.45
N ASP A 209 -7.34 -9.79 -20.57
CA ASP A 209 -8.24 -10.93 -20.76
C ASP A 209 -8.90 -11.43 -19.46
N LEU A 210 -8.38 -11.04 -18.29
CA LEU A 210 -8.91 -11.48 -17.01
C LEU A 210 -10.12 -10.63 -16.58
N PRO A 211 -11.09 -11.21 -15.84
CA PRO A 211 -12.28 -10.49 -15.37
C PRO A 211 -12.00 -9.59 -14.17
N VAL A 212 -10.74 -9.45 -13.74
CA VAL A 212 -10.32 -8.69 -12.56
C VAL A 212 -9.42 -7.53 -12.96
N THR A 213 -9.34 -6.52 -12.11
CA THR A 213 -8.39 -5.42 -12.31
C THR A 213 -7.01 -5.86 -11.83
N VAL A 214 -6.09 -6.07 -12.78
CA VAL A 214 -4.68 -6.33 -12.46
C VAL A 214 -3.89 -5.02 -12.50
N LEU A 215 -3.39 -4.58 -11.34
CA LEU A 215 -2.53 -3.40 -11.23
C LEU A 215 -1.10 -3.81 -11.59
N ASN A 216 -0.69 -3.44 -12.81
CA ASN A 216 0.62 -3.75 -13.37
C ASN A 216 1.18 -2.58 -14.20
N LEU A 217 2.28 -2.83 -14.92
CA LEU A 217 3.09 -1.84 -15.63
C LEU A 217 3.21 -2.09 -17.15
N LYS A 218 2.30 -2.87 -17.73
CA LYS A 218 2.36 -3.25 -19.16
C LYS A 218 1.96 -2.12 -20.11
N THR A 219 0.82 -1.47 -19.89
CA THR A 219 0.22 -0.48 -20.80
C THR A 219 0.06 0.87 -20.11
N PHE A 220 -0.24 1.93 -20.87
CA PHE A 220 -0.63 3.21 -20.27
C PHE A 220 -1.84 3.06 -19.35
N LYS A 221 -2.88 2.35 -19.79
CA LYS A 221 -4.08 2.09 -19.01
C LYS A 221 -3.76 1.40 -17.68
N SER A 222 -2.93 0.36 -17.70
CA SER A 222 -2.58 -0.36 -16.48
C SER A 222 -1.65 0.44 -15.57
N CYS A 223 -0.67 1.18 -16.11
CA CYS A 223 0.12 2.12 -15.31
C CYS A 223 -0.73 3.21 -14.65
N MET A 224 -1.67 3.82 -15.39
CA MET A 224 -2.58 4.83 -14.86
C MET A 224 -3.50 4.23 -13.78
N SER A 225 -4.00 3.01 -13.98
CA SER A 225 -4.82 2.31 -12.98
C SER A 225 -4.04 2.03 -11.70
N SER A 226 -2.80 1.55 -11.82
CA SER A 226 -1.87 1.35 -10.71
C SER A 226 -1.60 2.65 -9.95
N LEU A 227 -1.31 3.74 -10.66
CA LEU A 227 -1.06 5.04 -10.06
C LEU A 227 -2.30 5.63 -9.38
N HIS A 228 -3.47 5.53 -10.02
CA HIS A 228 -4.74 5.97 -9.44
C HIS A 228 -5.05 5.19 -8.16
N ASN A 229 -4.77 3.88 -8.12
CA ASN A 229 -4.94 3.09 -6.91
C ASN A 229 -4.07 3.62 -5.76
N VAL A 230 -2.78 3.87 -6.01
CA VAL A 230 -1.85 4.45 -5.02
C VAL A 230 -2.30 5.84 -4.56
N VAL A 231 -2.76 6.67 -5.49
CA VAL A 231 -3.30 8.00 -5.19
C VAL A 231 -4.56 7.92 -4.34
N ASN A 232 -5.34 6.84 -4.36
CA ASN A 232 -6.54 6.71 -3.53
C ASN A 232 -6.32 6.02 -2.18
N ARG A 233 -5.15 5.39 -1.96
CA ARG A 233 -4.82 4.79 -0.66
C ARG A 233 -4.67 5.84 0.46
N LYS A 234 -4.99 5.41 1.68
CA LYS A 234 -4.74 6.17 2.92
C LYS A 234 -3.25 6.15 3.29
N GLU A 235 -2.65 4.97 3.16
CA GLU A 235 -1.23 4.75 3.40
C GLU A 235 -0.42 4.97 2.13
N PHE A 236 0.78 5.52 2.31
CA PHE A 236 1.59 6.02 1.22
C PHE A 236 2.86 5.19 1.07
N ASN A 237 3.06 4.59 -0.10
CA ASN A 237 4.29 3.89 -0.48
C ASN A 237 4.96 4.58 -1.68
N MET A 238 6.22 5.01 -1.50
CA MET A 238 7.01 5.68 -2.53
C MET A 238 7.20 4.83 -3.79
N VAL A 239 7.59 3.58 -3.60
CA VAL A 239 7.97 2.69 -4.71
C VAL A 239 6.77 2.42 -5.61
N GLN A 240 5.59 2.25 -5.01
CA GLN A 240 4.34 2.06 -5.74
C GLN A 240 3.90 3.30 -6.52
N LEU A 241 4.29 4.52 -6.07
CA LEU A 241 4.02 5.76 -6.79
C LEU A 241 4.97 5.96 -7.98
N GLU A 242 6.27 5.74 -7.78
CA GLU A 242 7.30 6.09 -8.76
C GLU A 242 7.31 5.12 -9.95
N LYS A 243 7.18 3.81 -9.70
CA LYS A 243 7.25 2.79 -10.76
C LYS A 243 6.25 3.01 -11.91
N PRO A 244 4.95 3.27 -11.66
CA PRO A 244 4.01 3.62 -12.73
C PRO A 244 4.43 4.86 -13.54
N ILE A 245 4.94 5.91 -12.88
CA ILE A 245 5.35 7.16 -13.54
C ILE A 245 6.58 6.93 -14.41
N ASP A 246 7.60 6.25 -13.89
CA ASP A 246 8.80 5.89 -14.65
C ASP A 246 8.43 5.01 -15.85
N ARG A 247 7.54 4.05 -15.65
CA ARG A 247 7.08 3.21 -16.76
C ARG A 247 6.32 4.00 -17.82
N MET A 248 5.40 4.89 -17.44
CA MET A 248 4.71 5.76 -18.40
C MET A 248 5.69 6.65 -19.16
N THR A 249 6.72 7.15 -18.48
CA THR A 249 7.81 7.91 -19.09
C THR A 249 8.54 7.09 -20.17
N GLU A 250 8.85 5.82 -19.91
CA GLU A 250 9.44 4.93 -20.91
C GLU A 250 8.51 4.66 -22.09
N LEU A 251 7.24 4.40 -21.81
CA LEU A 251 6.24 4.17 -22.85
C LEU A 251 6.11 5.40 -23.74
N LEU A 252 6.04 6.60 -23.17
CA LEU A 252 5.97 7.87 -23.93
C LEU A 252 7.17 8.06 -24.87
N LYS A 253 8.36 7.61 -24.48
CA LYS A 253 9.58 7.69 -25.29
C LYS A 253 9.64 6.67 -26.43
N LYS A 254 9.06 5.48 -26.26
CA LYS A 254 9.22 4.33 -27.18
C LYS A 254 8.07 4.15 -28.17
N LYS A 255 6.85 4.51 -27.77
CA LYS A 255 5.60 4.16 -28.47
C LYS A 255 5.15 5.26 -29.45
N ARG A 256 4.60 4.89 -30.61
CA ARG A 256 4.15 5.84 -31.67
C ARG A 256 2.75 6.40 -31.33
N VAL A 257 2.34 7.45 -32.04
CA VAL A 257 1.01 8.08 -31.93
C VAL A 257 -0.08 7.04 -32.22
N GLY A 258 -1.06 6.87 -31.31
CA GLY A 258 -2.12 5.83 -31.38
C GLY A 258 -2.09 4.77 -30.26
N ASP A 259 -1.01 4.70 -29.48
CA ASP A 259 -0.73 3.60 -28.53
C ASP A 259 -1.54 3.58 -27.20
N GLY A 260 -2.79 4.03 -27.23
CA GLY A 260 -3.76 3.84 -26.13
C GLY A 260 -3.59 4.76 -24.91
N LEU A 261 -2.84 5.86 -25.03
CA LEU A 261 -2.82 6.92 -24.01
C LEU A 261 -4.09 7.76 -24.13
N LYS A 262 -4.90 7.77 -23.08
CA LYS A 262 -6.01 8.72 -22.93
C LYS A 262 -5.49 10.00 -22.28
N GLU A 263 -5.32 11.03 -23.09
CA GLU A 263 -4.61 12.25 -22.71
C GLU A 263 -5.28 12.98 -21.53
N ASP A 264 -6.60 13.07 -21.54
CA ASP A 264 -7.38 13.75 -20.51
C ASP A 264 -7.28 13.05 -19.15
N GLU A 265 -7.43 11.72 -19.13
CA GLU A 265 -7.24 10.89 -17.93
C GLU A 265 -5.81 11.03 -17.40
N PHE A 266 -4.81 10.98 -18.29
CA PHE A 266 -3.40 11.11 -17.95
C PHE A 266 -3.09 12.44 -17.27
N LEU A 267 -3.47 13.57 -17.89
CA LEU A 267 -3.15 14.89 -17.35
C LEU A 267 -3.85 15.15 -16.02
N LYS A 268 -5.13 14.75 -15.89
CA LYS A 268 -5.87 14.85 -14.62
C LYS A 268 -5.22 14.05 -13.51
N LEU A 269 -4.76 12.83 -13.82
CA LEU A 269 -4.05 12.00 -12.85
C LEU A 269 -2.71 12.63 -12.43
N MET A 270 -1.94 13.21 -13.36
CA MET A 270 -0.71 13.93 -13.01
C MET A 270 -0.97 15.15 -12.11
N MET A 271 -2.06 15.88 -12.36
CA MET A 271 -2.52 16.98 -11.50
C MET A 271 -2.86 16.49 -10.10
N GLU A 272 -3.59 15.38 -10.02
CA GLU A 272 -4.00 14.79 -8.76
C GLU A 272 -2.81 14.32 -7.93
N VAL A 273 -1.85 13.61 -8.54
CA VAL A 273 -0.59 13.20 -7.89
C VAL A 273 0.15 14.43 -7.33
N THR A 274 0.27 15.50 -8.13
CA THR A 274 0.96 16.73 -7.72
C THR A 274 0.25 17.41 -6.55
N ARG A 275 -1.09 17.38 -6.53
CA ARG A 275 -1.93 17.97 -5.47
C ARG A 275 -1.86 17.16 -4.18
N LYS A 276 -1.97 15.83 -4.25
CA LYS A 276 -2.01 14.95 -3.07
C LYS A 276 -0.66 14.84 -2.38
N PHE A 277 0.45 15.02 -3.11
CA PHE A 277 1.80 14.87 -2.58
C PHE A 277 2.66 16.15 -2.70
N PRO A 278 2.28 17.28 -2.06
CA PRO A 278 2.92 18.59 -2.29
C PRO A 278 4.26 18.79 -1.59
N TYR A 279 4.56 18.02 -0.53
CA TYR A 279 5.67 18.27 0.41
C TYR A 279 7.02 17.67 0.02
N PHE A 280 7.12 16.96 -1.11
CA PHE A 280 8.36 16.35 -1.53
C PHE A 280 8.92 17.12 -2.72
N ARG A 281 9.94 17.97 -2.49
CA ARG A 281 10.59 18.79 -3.53
C ARG A 281 11.08 17.93 -4.71
N ASP A 282 11.56 16.72 -4.43
CA ASP A 282 12.04 15.77 -5.45
C ASP A 282 10.90 15.09 -6.24
N ARG A 283 9.64 15.13 -5.78
CA ARG A 283 8.51 14.45 -6.47
C ARG A 283 7.84 15.29 -7.55
N LYS A 284 7.93 16.61 -7.46
CA LYS A 284 7.52 17.46 -8.59
C LYS A 284 8.46 17.27 -9.79
N ILE A 285 9.68 16.79 -9.55
CA ILE A 285 10.59 16.28 -10.57
C ILE A 285 10.04 14.97 -11.18
N GLN A 286 9.40 14.09 -10.41
CA GLN A 286 8.88 12.82 -10.93
C GLN A 286 7.71 13.00 -11.90
N VAL A 287 6.71 13.82 -11.58
CA VAL A 287 5.61 14.10 -12.53
C VAL A 287 6.15 14.78 -13.79
N THR A 288 7.10 15.71 -13.65
CA THR A 288 7.70 16.38 -14.81
C THR A 288 8.54 15.44 -15.68
N LYS A 289 9.16 14.38 -15.12
CA LYS A 289 9.80 13.31 -15.93
C LYS A 289 8.83 12.69 -16.94
N CYS A 290 7.55 12.58 -16.60
CA CYS A 290 6.53 12.03 -17.49
C CYS A 290 5.94 13.11 -18.42
N LEU A 291 5.75 14.34 -17.92
CA LEU A 291 5.21 15.44 -18.74
C LEU A 291 6.16 15.89 -19.86
N ILE A 292 7.48 15.86 -19.66
CA ILE A 292 8.46 16.23 -20.70
C ILE A 292 8.33 15.34 -21.97
N PRO A 293 8.46 14.01 -21.90
CA PRO A 293 8.31 13.16 -23.07
C PRO A 293 6.87 13.18 -23.61
N TYR A 294 5.87 13.45 -22.77
CA TYR A 294 4.51 13.71 -23.23
C TYR A 294 4.44 14.92 -24.18
N PHE A 295 4.98 16.08 -23.80
CA PHE A 295 4.98 17.25 -24.67
C PHE A 295 5.86 17.07 -25.91
N LYS A 296 7.03 16.44 -25.79
CA LYS A 296 7.87 16.10 -26.96
C LYS A 296 7.13 15.24 -27.98
N ARG A 297 6.17 14.43 -27.52
CA ARG A 297 5.34 13.57 -28.36
C ARG A 297 4.17 14.31 -29.00
N ILE A 298 3.47 15.16 -28.26
CA ILE A 298 2.26 15.87 -28.75
C ILE A 298 2.62 17.14 -29.55
N PHE A 299 3.71 17.81 -29.19
CA PHE A 299 4.19 19.05 -29.81
C PHE A 299 5.66 18.90 -30.22
N PRO A 300 5.96 18.05 -31.22
CA PRO A 300 7.33 17.76 -31.62
C PRO A 300 8.05 19.02 -32.07
N GLY A 301 9.28 19.21 -31.56
CA GLY A 301 10.15 20.33 -31.92
C GLY A 301 9.81 21.67 -31.28
N GLN A 302 8.69 21.80 -30.55
CA GLN A 302 8.33 23.04 -29.87
C GLN A 302 8.93 23.11 -28.45
N SER A 303 9.40 24.30 -28.09
CA SER A 303 9.77 24.63 -26.70
C SER A 303 8.51 24.70 -25.82
N MET A 304 8.64 24.57 -24.50
CA MET A 304 7.51 24.72 -23.57
C MET A 304 6.91 26.13 -23.61
N THR A 305 7.76 27.13 -23.83
CA THR A 305 7.32 28.53 -24.03
C THR A 305 6.52 28.68 -25.31
N GLU A 306 6.96 28.07 -26.41
CA GLU A 306 6.23 28.05 -27.68
C GLU A 306 4.90 27.31 -27.55
N ILE A 307 4.90 26.15 -26.89
CA ILE A 307 3.68 25.38 -26.61
C ILE A 307 2.69 26.26 -25.86
N LEU A 308 3.09 26.90 -24.75
CA LEU A 308 2.18 27.78 -23.98
C LEU A 308 1.57 28.92 -24.80
N ARG A 309 2.34 29.49 -25.74
CA ARG A 309 1.86 30.54 -26.64
C ARG A 309 0.89 30.00 -27.70
N ASN A 310 1.11 28.77 -28.15
CA ASN A 310 0.41 28.16 -29.27
C ASN A 310 -0.78 27.27 -28.84
N LEU A 311 -0.96 27.01 -27.54
CA LEU A 311 -2.10 26.23 -27.04
C LEU A 311 -3.43 26.89 -27.43
N ASP A 312 -4.29 26.14 -28.13
CA ASP A 312 -5.64 26.60 -28.51
C ASP A 312 -6.52 26.82 -27.26
N PRO A 313 -6.95 28.06 -26.96
CA PRO A 313 -7.82 28.35 -25.82
C PRO A 313 -9.19 27.69 -25.89
N LYS A 314 -9.63 27.26 -27.08
CA LYS A 314 -10.92 26.58 -27.29
C LYS A 314 -10.83 25.06 -27.11
N SER A 315 -9.62 24.50 -27.01
CA SER A 315 -9.43 23.07 -26.77
C SER A 315 -10.00 22.68 -25.40
N PRO A 316 -10.75 21.57 -25.28
CA PRO A 316 -11.28 21.11 -24.00
C PRO A 316 -10.18 20.75 -23.00
N LEU A 317 -8.98 20.41 -23.48
CA LEU A 317 -7.79 20.11 -22.66
C LEU A 317 -6.88 21.32 -22.41
N PHE A 318 -7.32 22.52 -22.77
CA PHE A 318 -6.51 23.73 -22.59
C PHE A 318 -6.05 23.95 -21.14
N PRO A 319 -6.92 23.84 -20.10
CA PRO A 319 -6.50 24.03 -18.72
C PRO A 319 -5.42 23.03 -18.29
N GLU A 320 -5.61 21.75 -18.60
CA GLU A 320 -4.70 20.66 -18.22
C GLU A 320 -3.36 20.76 -18.96
N ARG A 321 -3.37 21.04 -20.27
CA ARG A 321 -2.14 21.24 -21.06
C ARG A 321 -1.37 22.47 -20.58
N ARG A 322 -2.05 23.58 -20.31
CA ARG A 322 -1.43 24.80 -19.80
C ARG A 322 -0.79 24.55 -18.43
N TRP A 323 -1.52 23.91 -17.51
CA TRP A 323 -0.98 23.52 -16.21
C TRP A 323 0.26 22.64 -16.34
N ALA A 324 0.21 21.63 -17.23
CA ALA A 324 1.31 20.70 -17.41
C ALA A 324 2.57 21.40 -17.95
N ALA A 325 2.42 22.27 -18.95
CA ALA A 325 3.55 23.02 -19.52
C ALA A 325 4.16 24.00 -18.52
N GLN A 326 3.31 24.73 -17.77
CA GLN A 326 3.77 25.60 -16.66
C GLN A 326 4.49 24.81 -15.57
N THR A 327 4.00 23.60 -15.26
CA THR A 327 4.63 22.72 -14.29
C THR A 327 6.02 22.30 -14.78
N VAL A 328 6.19 21.94 -16.06
CA VAL A 328 7.52 21.61 -16.62
C VAL A 328 8.46 22.82 -16.54
N LEU A 329 8.05 24.00 -17.00
CA LEU A 329 8.88 25.21 -16.98
C LEU A 329 9.32 25.63 -15.58
N ARG A 330 8.46 25.41 -14.58
CA ARG A 330 8.79 25.73 -13.17
C ARG A 330 10.01 24.93 -12.67
N TYR A 331 10.21 23.70 -13.15
CA TYR A 331 11.29 22.81 -12.72
C TYR A 331 12.47 22.78 -13.70
N PHE A 332 12.19 23.04 -14.99
CA PHE A 332 13.16 23.04 -16.07
C PHE A 332 12.97 24.33 -16.87
N PRO A 333 13.41 25.48 -16.34
CA PRO A 333 13.31 26.74 -17.06
C PRO A 333 14.18 26.68 -18.32
N GLU A 334 13.64 27.15 -19.44
CA GLU A 334 14.42 27.29 -20.66
C GLU A 334 15.49 28.38 -20.46
N PRO A 335 16.70 28.20 -21.03
CA PRO A 335 17.74 29.21 -20.93
C PRO A 335 17.23 30.54 -21.48
N VAL A 336 17.39 31.60 -20.68
CA VAL A 336 17.10 32.97 -21.13
C VAL A 336 18.13 33.30 -22.20
N VAL A 337 17.72 33.34 -23.46
CA VAL A 337 18.55 33.87 -24.53
C VAL A 337 18.59 35.39 -24.35
N CYS A 338 19.62 35.87 -23.65
CA CYS A 338 19.92 37.30 -23.61
C CYS A 338 20.40 37.71 -25.01
N PHE A 339 19.61 38.54 -25.70
CA PHE A 339 19.97 39.16 -26.97
C PHE A 339 20.78 40.43 -26.77
#